data_AF-A0A2W6CLE5-F1
#
_entry.id   AF-A0A2W6CLE5-F1
#
_cell.length_a   1.000
_cell.length_b   1.000
_cell.length_c   1.000
_cell.angle_alpha   90.00
_cell.angle_beta   90.00
_cell.angle_gamma   90.00
#
_symmetry.space_group_name_H-M   'P 1'
#
loop_
_entity.id
_entity.type
_entity.pdbx_description
1 polymer ?
#
loop_
_entity_poly.entity_id
_entity_poly.type
_entity_poly.pdbx_seq_one_letter_code
_entity_poly.pdbx_strand_id
1 'polypeptide(L)' 'MMNTSQDTAKDTTVRVPRDLLEQVRLVARAHERSLAAEVRVALTEYVRRNSTAGETL' A
#
# COMPACT_ATOMS: atom_id res chain seq x y z
N MET A 1 3.89 31.40 -7.25
CA MET A 1 3.75 30.69 -5.97
C MET A 1 3.01 29.39 -6.26
N MET A 2 3.71 28.26 -6.35
CA MET A 2 3.11 26.96 -6.64
C MET A 2 2.49 26.43 -5.34
N ASN A 3 1.16 26.36 -5.28
CA ASN A 3 0.44 25.70 -4.21
C ASN A 3 0.76 24.20 -4.26
N THR A 4 1.58 23.73 -3.34
CA THR A 4 1.70 22.31 -3.04
C THR A 4 0.41 21.92 -2.35
N SER A 5 -0.59 21.45 -3.12
CA SER A 5 -1.76 20.76 -2.57
C SER A 5 -1.22 19.52 -1.86
N GLN A 6 -0.96 19.66 -0.57
CA GLN A 6 -0.59 18.57 0.31
C GLN A 6 -1.84 17.72 0.47
N ASP A 7 -2.04 16.79 -0.49
CA ASP A 7 -3.08 15.78 -0.45
C ASP A 7 -2.87 15.01 0.86
N THR A 8 -3.64 15.39 1.87
CA THR A 8 -3.57 14.81 3.20
C THR A 8 -4.29 13.48 3.08
N ALA A 9 -3.58 12.49 2.53
CA ALA A 9 -4.09 11.14 2.35
C ALA A 9 -4.63 10.67 3.70
N LYS A 10 -5.96 10.59 3.83
CA LYS A 10 -6.62 10.22 5.07
C LYS A 10 -6.13 8.83 5.48
N ASP A 11 -5.47 8.76 6.63
CA ASP A 11 -5.05 7.47 7.17
C ASP A 11 -6.28 6.60 7.41
N THR A 12 -6.26 5.39 6.83
CA THR A 12 -7.35 4.42 6.93
C THR A 12 -6.88 3.24 7.76
N THR A 13 -7.67 2.87 8.77
CA THR A 13 -7.40 1.69 9.59
C THR A 13 -7.98 0.45 8.91
N VAL A 14 -7.16 -0.59 8.73
CA VAL A 14 -7.57 -1.86 8.12
C VAL A 14 -7.43 -2.98 9.13
N ARG A 15 -8.43 -3.86 9.20
CA ARG A 15 -8.37 -5.09 10.00
C ARG A 15 -7.91 -6.23 9.11
N VAL A 16 -6.89 -6.95 9.55
CA VAL A 16 -6.34 -8.12 8.86
C VAL A 16 -6.10 -9.25 9.86
N PRO A 17 -6.08 -10.53 9.41
CA PRO A 17 -5.67 -11.64 10.24
C PRO A 17 -4.27 -11.43 10.84
N ARG A 18 -4.06 -11.90 12.06
CA ARG A 18 -2.80 -11.69 12.80
C ARG A 18 -1.59 -12.25 12.05
N ASP A 19 -1.72 -13.45 11.48
CA ASP A 19 -0.61 -14.12 10.80
C ASP A 19 -0.17 -13.33 9.56
N LEU A 20 -1.13 -12.76 8.83
CA LEU A 20 -0.86 -11.88 7.69
C LEU A 20 -0.15 -10.59 8.15
N LEU A 21 -0.59 -9.99 9.25
CA LEU A 21 0.07 -8.80 9.80
C LEU A 21 1.54 -9.07 10.15
N GLU A 22 1.84 -10.21 10.77
CA GLU A 22 3.22 -10.57 11.10
C GLU A 22 4.08 -10.80 9.84
N GLN A 23 3.52 -11.42 8.80
CA GLN A 23 4.22 -11.55 7.52
C GLN A 23 4.54 -10.19 6.90
N VAL A 24 3.57 -9.26 6.86
CA VAL A 24 3.80 -7.92 6.32
C VAL A 24 4.84 -7.16 7.16
N ARG A 25 4.88 -7.35 8.49
CA ARG A 25 5.92 -6.77 9.36
C ARG A 25 7.31 -7.28 9.01
N LEU A 26 7.47 -8.57 8.71
CA LEU A 26 8.75 -9.13 8.29
C LEU A 26 9.22 -8.53 6.96
N VAL A 27 8.33 -8.43 5.98
CA VAL A 27 8.63 -7.83 4.67
C VAL A 27 8.99 -6.35 4.80
N ALA A 28 8.23 -5.58 5.59
CA ALA A 28 8.50 -4.17 5.83
C ALA A 28 9.90 -3.95 6.45
N ARG A 29 10.31 -4.81 7.39
CA ARG A 29 11.66 -4.79 7.97
C ARG A 29 12.73 -5.11 6.94
N ALA A 30 12.51 -6.14 6.10
CA ALA A 30 13.44 -6.52 5.05
C ALA A 30 13.64 -5.41 4.00
N HIS A 31 12.60 -4.60 3.75
CA HIS A 31 12.65 -3.45 2.85
C HIS A 31 13.06 -2.14 3.53
N GLU A 32 13.37 -2.14 4.82
CA GLU A 32 13.68 -0.94 5.62
C GLU A 32 12.58 0.15 5.53
N ARG A 33 11.31 -0.28 5.54
CA ARG A 33 10.13 0.57 5.39
C ARG A 33 9.22 0.51 6.62
N SER A 34 8.40 1.56 6.77
CA SER A 34 7.29 1.51 7.72
C SER A 34 6.22 0.53 7.24
N LEU A 35 5.48 -0.06 8.19
CA LEU A 35 4.39 -0.98 7.88
C LEU A 35 3.34 -0.34 6.94
N ALA A 36 2.99 0.93 7.19
CA ALA A 36 2.04 1.65 6.37
C ALA A 36 2.56 1.88 4.94
N ALA A 37 3.84 2.16 4.76
CA ALA A 37 4.44 2.32 3.44
C ALA A 37 4.44 0.99 2.68
N GLU A 38 4.78 -0.11 3.35
CA GLU A 38 4.78 -1.45 2.73
C GLU A 38 3.37 -1.85 2.26
N VAL A 39 2.36 -1.62 3.09
CA VAL A 39 0.95 -1.87 2.71
C VAL A 39 0.52 -1.01 1.52
N ARG A 40 0.91 0.27 1.47
CA ARG A 40 0.59 1.15 0.33
C ARG A 40 1.25 0.66 -0.97
N VAL A 41 2.50 0.21 -0.91
CA VAL A 41 3.22 -0.35 -2.07
C VAL A 41 2.53 -1.62 -2.56
N ALA A 42 2.29 -2.59 -1.67
CA ALA A 42 1.63 -3.84 -2.01
C ALA A 42 0.25 -3.61 -2.64
N LEU A 43 -0.54 -2.68 -2.09
CA LEU A 43 -1.84 -2.31 -2.63
C LEU A 43 -1.73 -1.65 -4.00
N THR A 44 -0.77 -0.73 -4.18
CA THR A 44 -0.52 -0.06 -5.46
C THR A 44 -0.16 -1.07 -6.54
N GLU A 45 0.71 -2.03 -6.24
CA GLU A 45 1.07 -3.08 -7.19
C GLU A 45 -0.10 -4.01 -7.50
N TYR A 46 -0.90 -4.37 -6.49
CA TYR A 46 -2.11 -5.16 -6.69
C TYR A 46 -3.06 -4.47 -7.66
N VAL A 47 -3.37 -3.19 -7.42
CA VAL A 47 -4.22 -2.40 -8.32
C VAL A 47 -3.61 -2.36 -9.72
N ARG A 48 -2.32 -2.02 -9.85
CA ARG A 48 -1.63 -1.96 -11.15
C ARG A 48 -1.74 -3.27 -11.93
N ARG A 49 -1.50 -4.42 -11.28
CA ARG A 49 -1.57 -5.75 -11.90
C ARG A 49 -2.99 -6.11 -12.35
N ASN A 50 -4.01 -5.72 -11.59
CA ASN A 50 -5.40 -6.07 -11.88
C ASN A 50 -6.11 -5.05 -12.78
N SER A 51 -5.67 -3.79 -12.80
CA SER A 51 -6.18 -2.78 -13.73
C SER A 51 -5.71 -3.04 -15.16
N THR A 52 -4.48 -3.49 -15.37
CA THR A 52 -4.00 -3.89 -16.70
C THR A 52 -4.67 -5.15 -17.25
N ALA A 53 -5.30 -5.96 -16.39
CA ALA A 53 -6.07 -7.13 -16.82
C ALA A 53 -7.49 -6.78 -17.30
N GLY A 54 -7.96 -5.54 -17.07
CA GLY A 54 -9.31 -5.07 -17.43
C GLY A 54 -9.41 -4.37 -18.79
N GLU A 55 -8.30 -4.12 -19.49
CA GLU A 55 -8.28 -3.38 -20.78
C GLU A 55 -8.37 -4.28 -22.04
N THR A 56 -8.60 -5.59 -21.88
CA THR A 56 -8.70 -6.56 -23.00
C THR A 56 -10.09 -7.17 -23.20
N LEU A 57 -11.17 -6.39 -23.05
CA LEU A 57 -12.53 -6.80 -23.42
C LEU A 57 -13.24 -5.75 -24.27
#